data_AF-A0A9D4LH74-F1
#
_entry.id   AF-A0A9D4LH74-F1
#
_cell.length_a   1.000
_cell.length_b   1.000
_cell.length_c   1.000
_cell.angle_alpha   90.00
_cell.angle_beta   90.00
_cell.angle_gamma   90.00
#
_symmetry.space_group_name_H-M   'P 1'
#
loop_
_entity.id
_entity.type
_entity.pdbx_description
1 polymer ?
#
loop_
_entity_poly.entity_id
_entity_poly.type
_entity_poly.pdbx_seq_one_letter_code
_entity_poly.pdbx_strand_id
1 'polypeptide(L)'
;MIRGITEEVISLRILMEKLWMDNAEVDSRSFLYYLQYLTYGGLGERYKQVCTLIKFVIYMSDTSYINLYHHETALNLLGHCYEMRSSYRAALNFYAVSLIGQPHNNAACWHVNRLMRIMNG
;
A
#
# COMPACT_ATOMS: atom_id res chain seq x y z
N MET A 1 45.75 -22.10 2.00
CA MET A 1 44.90 -22.20 3.22
C MET A 1 43.91 -21.03 3.17
N ILE A 2 42.76 -21.20 2.50
CA ILE A 2 41.71 -20.18 2.37
C ILE A 2 40.50 -20.73 3.13
N ARG A 3 40.47 -20.55 4.45
CA ARG A 3 39.36 -20.99 5.32
C ARG A 3 38.80 -19.86 6.21
N GLY A 4 39.22 -18.61 5.98
CA GLY A 4 38.74 -17.47 6.76
C GLY A 4 37.63 -16.64 6.08
N ILE A 5 37.49 -16.73 4.76
CA ILE A 5 36.57 -15.87 3.99
C ILE A 5 35.13 -16.45 3.97
N THR A 6 34.98 -17.75 4.20
CA THR A 6 33.69 -18.44 3.98
C THR A 6 32.67 -18.19 5.08
N GLU A 7 33.06 -18.19 6.35
CA GLU A 7 32.11 -18.02 7.45
C GLU A 7 31.63 -16.57 7.56
N GLU A 8 32.52 -15.60 7.38
CA GLU A 8 32.18 -14.18 7.43
C GLU A 8 31.28 -13.77 6.25
N VAL A 9 31.51 -14.32 5.06
CA VAL A 9 30.65 -14.11 3.89
C VAL A 9 29.29 -14.81 4.05
N ILE A 10 29.24 -15.99 4.66
CA ILE A 10 27.97 -16.67 4.96
C ILE A 10 27.19 -15.89 6.03
N SER A 11 27.86 -15.39 7.07
CA SER A 11 27.24 -14.55 8.10
C SER A 11 26.74 -13.22 7.54
N LEU A 12 27.50 -12.57 6.65
CA LEU A 12 27.07 -11.37 5.94
C LEU A 12 25.89 -11.65 5.01
N ARG A 13 25.89 -12.79 4.31
CA ARG A 13 24.77 -13.19 3.45
C ARG A 13 23.49 -13.45 4.26
N ILE A 14 23.59 -14.15 5.39
CA ILE A 14 22.45 -14.40 6.29
C ILE A 14 21.96 -13.08 6.92
N LEU A 15 22.87 -12.18 7.29
CA LEU A 15 22.55 -10.86 7.80
C LEU A 15 21.87 -9.99 6.74
N MET A 16 22.36 -10.02 5.49
CA MET A 16 21.75 -9.32 4.35
C MET A 16 20.39 -9.92 3.96
N GLU A 17 20.22 -11.24 3.99
CA GLU A 17 18.93 -11.90 3.72
C GLU A 17 17.89 -11.59 4.80
N LYS A 18 18.31 -11.43 6.07
CA LYS A 18 17.44 -10.95 7.17
C LYS A 18 17.12 -9.45 7.04
N LEU A 19 18.12 -8.62 6.84
CA LEU A 19 17.95 -7.16 6.78
C LEU A 19 17.25 -6.68 5.49
N TRP A 20 17.39 -7.40 4.37
CA TRP A 20 16.69 -7.06 3.13
C TRP A 20 15.18 -7.22 3.30
N MET A 21 14.73 -8.30 3.95
CA MET A 21 13.32 -8.55 4.19
C MET A 21 12.74 -7.64 5.28
N ASP A 22 13.50 -7.32 6.32
CA ASP A 22 13.03 -6.44 7.41
C ASP A 22 12.90 -4.97 6.96
N ASN A 23 13.75 -4.49 6.04
CA ASN A 23 13.57 -3.16 5.44
C ASN A 23 12.55 -3.14 4.29
N ALA A 24 12.28 -4.28 3.63
CA ALA A 24 11.18 -4.40 2.69
C ALA A 24 9.81 -4.61 3.38
N GLU A 25 9.78 -5.07 4.64
CA GLU A 25 8.56 -5.36 5.40
C GLU A 25 7.73 -4.11 5.72
N VAL A 26 8.37 -2.95 5.87
CA VAL A 26 7.70 -1.71 6.29
C VAL A 26 7.01 -1.02 5.11
N ASP A 27 7.59 -1.08 3.92
CA ASP A 27 7.04 -0.48 2.70
C ASP A 27 6.10 -1.43 1.92
N SER A 28 6.17 -2.75 2.16
CA SER A 28 5.42 -3.75 1.39
C SER A 28 4.02 -4.05 1.92
N ARG A 29 3.69 -3.73 3.18
CA ARG A 29 2.43 -4.20 3.78
C ARG A 29 1.17 -3.58 3.16
N SER A 30 1.23 -2.28 2.83
CA SER A 30 0.16 -1.61 2.06
C SER A 30 -0.03 -2.24 0.68
N PHE A 31 1.07 -2.56 -0.02
CA PHE A 31 1.03 -3.29 -1.28
C PHE A 31 0.49 -4.71 -1.12
N LEU A 32 0.85 -5.41 -0.04
CA LEU A 32 0.36 -6.75 0.25
C LEU A 32 -1.16 -6.76 0.41
N TYR A 33 -1.73 -5.86 1.23
CA TYR A 33 -3.17 -5.77 1.38
C TYR A 33 -3.86 -5.39 0.07
N TYR A 34 -3.28 -4.47 -0.70
CA TYR A 34 -3.79 -4.10 -2.00
C TYR A 34 -3.79 -5.27 -2.99
N LEU A 35 -2.69 -6.01 -3.10
CA LEU A 35 -2.58 -7.18 -3.98
C LEU A 35 -3.52 -8.31 -3.54
N GLN A 36 -3.66 -8.55 -2.24
CA GLN A 36 -4.65 -9.51 -1.72
C GLN A 36 -6.08 -9.08 -2.07
N TYR A 37 -6.39 -7.78 -1.97
CA TYR A 37 -7.70 -7.24 -2.32
C TYR A 37 -8.03 -7.47 -3.81
N LEU A 38 -7.07 -7.20 -4.69
CA LEU A 38 -7.22 -7.46 -6.13
C LEU A 38 -7.36 -8.96 -6.41
N THR A 39 -6.51 -9.78 -5.80
CA THR A 39 -6.47 -11.24 -6.00
C THR A 39 -7.79 -11.87 -5.58
N TYR A 40 -8.28 -11.58 -4.37
CA TYR A 40 -9.57 -12.10 -3.92
C TYR A 40 -10.73 -11.57 -4.76
N GLY A 41 -10.65 -10.34 -5.27
CA GLY A 41 -11.60 -9.81 -6.24
C GLY A 41 -11.64 -10.63 -7.54
N GLY A 42 -10.49 -10.93 -8.11
CA GLY A 42 -10.35 -11.71 -9.34
C GLY A 42 -10.79 -13.17 -9.18
N LEU A 43 -10.62 -13.74 -7.98
CA LEU A 43 -11.07 -15.10 -7.64
C LEU A 43 -12.57 -15.17 -7.27
N GLY A 44 -13.27 -14.04 -7.17
CA GLY A 44 -14.67 -14.01 -6.71
C GLY A 44 -14.84 -14.23 -5.20
N GLU A 45 -13.76 -14.24 -4.44
CA GLU A 45 -13.69 -14.47 -2.98
C GLU A 45 -14.12 -13.21 -2.20
N ARG A 46 -15.39 -12.80 -2.35
CA ARG A 46 -15.90 -11.51 -1.86
C ARG A 46 -15.71 -11.29 -0.36
N TYR A 47 -15.91 -12.33 0.45
CA TYR A 47 -15.71 -12.24 1.90
C TYR A 47 -14.26 -11.90 2.24
N LYS A 48 -13.30 -12.64 1.66
CA LYS A 48 -11.86 -12.41 1.87
C LYS A 48 -11.43 -11.03 1.36
N GLN A 49 -11.95 -10.62 0.20
CA GLN A 49 -11.70 -9.30 -0.36
C GLN A 49 -12.11 -8.17 0.62
N VAL A 50 -13.31 -8.26 1.21
CA VAL A 50 -13.79 -7.28 2.19
C VAL A 50 -12.95 -7.33 3.48
N CYS A 51 -12.64 -8.52 4.00
CA CYS A 51 -11.80 -8.66 5.17
C CYS A 51 -10.41 -8.04 4.98
N THR A 52 -9.80 -8.22 3.79
CA THR A 52 -8.53 -7.60 3.45
C THR A 52 -8.63 -6.07 3.42
N LEU A 53 -9.70 -5.51 2.84
CA LEU A 53 -9.90 -4.05 2.84
C LEU A 53 -10.03 -3.50 4.27
N ILE A 54 -10.77 -4.18 5.14
CA ILE A 54 -10.90 -3.79 6.56
C ILE A 54 -9.53 -3.80 7.25
N LYS A 55 -8.74 -4.86 7.05
CA LYS A 55 -7.38 -4.95 7.60
C LYS A 55 -6.48 -3.83 7.09
N PHE A 56 -6.59 -3.47 5.81
CA PHE A 56 -5.83 -2.37 5.24
C PHE A 56 -6.20 -1.03 5.89
N VAL A 57 -7.49 -0.75 6.07
CA VAL A 57 -7.96 0.47 6.73
C VAL A 57 -7.49 0.54 8.18
N ILE A 58 -7.59 -0.57 8.93
CA ILE A 58 -7.08 -0.65 10.32
C ILE A 58 -5.57 -0.36 10.34
N TYR A 59 -4.80 -0.98 9.45
CA TYR A 59 -3.37 -0.76 9.34
C TYR A 59 -3.03 0.71 9.07
N MET A 60 -3.78 1.36 8.18
CA MET A 60 -3.62 2.79 7.87
C MET A 60 -4.11 3.74 8.97
N SER A 61 -4.89 3.23 9.93
CA SER A 61 -5.39 4.00 11.07
C SER A 61 -4.42 3.97 12.26
N ASP A 62 -3.39 3.13 12.19
CA ASP A 62 -2.33 3.08 13.20
C ASP A 62 -1.45 4.33 13.07
N THR A 63 -1.39 5.13 14.14
CA THR A 63 -0.62 6.39 14.17
C THR A 63 0.87 6.18 13.99
N SER A 64 1.40 4.98 14.25
CA SER A 64 2.80 4.63 13.96
C SER A 64 3.09 4.62 12.45
N TYR A 65 2.09 4.39 11.61
CA TYR A 65 2.22 4.34 10.15
C TYR A 65 2.30 5.73 9.51
N ILE A 66 1.75 6.76 10.15
CA ILE A 66 1.66 8.12 9.58
C ILE A 66 3.06 8.73 9.33
N ASN A 67 4.07 8.31 10.08
CA ASN A 67 5.45 8.79 9.96
C ASN A 67 6.31 8.01 8.96
N LEU A 68 5.73 7.06 8.21
CA LEU A 68 6.48 6.26 7.24
C LEU A 68 6.53 6.97 5.88
N TYR A 69 7.68 6.83 5.23
CA TYR A 69 7.81 7.09 3.80
C TYR A 69 6.72 6.25 3.09
N HIS A 70 5.96 6.85 2.16
CA HIS A 70 4.90 6.21 1.37
C HIS A 70 3.48 6.18 1.92
N HIS A 71 3.17 6.94 2.99
CA HIS A 71 1.78 7.10 3.46
C HIS A 71 0.83 7.57 2.34
N GLU A 72 1.27 8.49 1.49
CA GLU A 72 0.51 8.99 0.33
C GLU A 72 0.24 7.89 -0.71
N THR A 73 1.20 6.97 -0.91
CA THR A 73 1.04 5.84 -1.80
C THR A 73 -0.01 4.86 -1.25
N ALA A 74 0.02 4.57 0.05
CA ALA A 74 -0.97 3.70 0.67
C ALA A 74 -2.38 4.30 0.65
N LEU A 75 -2.50 5.62 0.84
CA LEU A 75 -3.76 6.35 0.65
C LEU A 75 -4.27 6.23 -0.80
N ASN A 76 -3.40 6.31 -1.81
CA ASN A 76 -3.80 6.10 -3.20
C ASN A 76 -4.32 4.67 -3.44
N LEU A 77 -3.66 3.66 -2.88
CA LEU A 77 -4.08 2.26 -3.00
C LEU A 77 -5.45 2.04 -2.34
N LEU A 78 -5.68 2.61 -1.14
CA LEU A 78 -6.99 2.59 -0.49
C LEU A 78 -8.05 3.30 -1.33
N GLY A 79 -7.73 4.48 -1.88
CA GLY A 79 -8.60 5.22 -2.78
C GLY A 79 -9.06 4.34 -3.95
N HIS A 80 -8.13 3.61 -4.56
CA HIS A 80 -8.44 2.72 -5.67
C HIS A 80 -9.32 1.54 -5.24
N CYS A 81 -9.07 0.93 -4.07
CA CYS A 81 -9.96 -0.10 -3.53
C CYS A 81 -11.40 0.39 -3.38
N TYR A 82 -11.62 1.61 -2.87
CA TYR A 82 -12.96 2.20 -2.75
C TYR A 82 -13.57 2.55 -4.11
N GLU A 83 -12.76 2.99 -5.06
CA GLU A 83 -13.20 3.26 -6.43
C GLU A 83 -13.73 1.99 -7.10
N MET A 84 -13.03 0.86 -6.97
CA MET A 84 -13.46 -0.45 -7.48
C MET A 84 -14.77 -0.96 -6.85
N ARG A 85 -15.18 -0.40 -5.70
CA ARG A 85 -16.45 -0.69 -5.02
C ARG A 85 -17.52 0.35 -5.34
N SER A 86 -17.29 1.22 -6.32
CA SER A 86 -18.15 2.35 -6.66
C SER A 86 -18.41 3.31 -5.49
N SER A 87 -17.56 3.28 -4.46
CA SER A 87 -17.65 4.15 -3.29
C SER A 87 -16.88 5.45 -3.56
N TYR A 88 -17.30 6.19 -4.59
CA TYR A 88 -16.53 7.30 -5.16
C TYR A 88 -16.22 8.42 -4.16
N ARG A 89 -17.16 8.72 -3.25
CA ARG A 89 -16.92 9.73 -2.20
C ARG A 89 -15.81 9.31 -1.23
N ALA A 90 -15.76 8.03 -0.87
CA ALA A 90 -14.69 7.51 -0.02
C ALA A 90 -13.36 7.50 -0.77
N ALA A 91 -13.36 7.05 -2.03
CA ALA A 91 -12.17 7.08 -2.88
C ALA A 91 -11.59 8.50 -3.02
N LEU A 92 -12.46 9.48 -3.31
CA LEU A 92 -12.10 10.89 -3.42
C LEU A 92 -11.44 11.42 -2.14
N ASN A 93 -12.00 11.07 -0.97
CA ASN A 93 -11.42 11.48 0.31
C ASN A 93 -9.98 10.97 0.48
N PHE A 94 -9.72 9.69 0.18
CA PHE A 94 -8.37 9.13 0.29
C PHE A 94 -7.38 9.79 -0.68
N TYR A 95 -7.77 10.00 -1.93
CA TYR A 95 -6.91 10.70 -2.89
C TYR A 95 -6.66 12.16 -2.50
N ALA A 96 -7.67 12.85 -1.96
CA ALA A 96 -7.51 14.22 -1.48
C ALA A 96 -6.55 14.30 -0.29
N VAL A 97 -6.64 13.37 0.67
CA VAL A 97 -5.71 13.32 1.81
C VAL A 97 -4.28 13.02 1.34
N SER A 98 -4.11 12.13 0.35
CA SER A 98 -2.79 11.86 -0.27
C SER A 98 -2.14 13.13 -0.84
N LEU A 99 -2.93 14.01 -1.46
CA LEU A 99 -2.45 15.28 -2.02
C LEU A 99 -2.07 16.32 -0.96
N ILE A 100 -2.60 16.22 0.27
CA ILE A 100 -2.17 17.09 1.37
C ILE A 100 -0.70 16.79 1.72
N GLY A 101 -0.33 15.50 1.76
CA GLY A 101 1.05 15.07 2.01
C GLY A 101 1.97 15.27 0.81
N GLN A 102 1.46 15.02 -0.41
CA GLN A 102 2.23 15.12 -1.65
C GLN A 102 1.40 15.78 -2.78
N PRO A 103 1.40 17.12 -2.88
CA PRO A 103 0.57 17.87 -3.85
C PRO A 103 0.85 17.54 -5.33
N HIS A 104 2.06 17.03 -5.62
CA HIS A 104 2.49 16.68 -6.97
C HIS A 104 2.32 15.17 -7.28
N ASN A 105 1.50 14.46 -6.52
CA ASN A 105 1.19 13.06 -6.79
C ASN A 105 0.28 12.95 -8.04
N ASN A 106 0.92 12.75 -9.20
CA ASN A 106 0.24 12.69 -10.50
C ASN A 106 -0.92 11.69 -10.54
N ALA A 107 -0.77 10.53 -9.88
CA ALA A 107 -1.82 9.52 -9.82
C ALA A 107 -3.04 10.05 -9.06
N ALA A 108 -2.84 10.59 -7.85
CA ALA A 108 -3.92 11.15 -7.04
C ALA A 108 -4.63 12.31 -7.76
N CYS A 109 -3.86 13.23 -8.37
CA CYS A 109 -4.41 14.33 -9.18
C CYS A 109 -5.31 13.83 -10.31
N TRP A 110 -4.90 12.78 -11.03
CA TRP A 110 -5.70 12.21 -12.10
C TRP A 110 -7.01 11.61 -11.56
N HIS A 111 -6.96 10.81 -10.50
CA HIS A 111 -8.13 10.18 -9.91
C HIS A 111 -9.13 11.21 -9.35
N VAL A 112 -8.66 12.23 -8.63
CA VAL A 112 -9.52 13.31 -8.10
C VAL A 112 -10.28 14.01 -9.23
N ASN A 113 -9.58 14.44 -10.27
CA ASN A 113 -10.19 15.14 -11.40
C ASN A 113 -11.21 14.26 -12.12
N ARG A 114 -10.90 12.97 -12.33
CA ARG A 114 -11.82 12.02 -12.96
C ARG A 114 -13.07 11.78 -12.10
N LEU A 115 -12.91 11.53 -10.81
CA LEU A 115 -14.04 11.26 -9.91
C LEU A 115 -14.95 12.48 -9.75
N MET A 116 -14.39 13.68 -9.64
CA MET A 116 -15.17 14.92 -9.58
C MET A 116 -16.03 15.10 -10.85
N ARG A 117 -15.55 14.70 -12.03
CA ARG A 117 -16.36 14.73 -13.26
C ARG A 117 -17.49 13.71 -13.23
N ILE A 118 -17.23 12.49 -12.74
CA ILE A 118 -18.24 11.43 -12.63
C ILE A 118 -19.33 11.81 -11.61
N MET A 119 -18.96 12.48 -10.53
CA MET A 119 -19.91 12.84 -9.47
C MET A 119 -20.75 14.08 -9.77
N ASN A 120 -20.31 14.94 -10.69
CA ASN A 120 -20.98 16.19 -11.07
C ASN A 120 -21.71 16.12 -12.42
N GLY A 121 -21.58 15.01 -13.16
CA GLY A 121 -22.27 14.75 -14.42
C GLY A 121 -23.42 13.78 -14.23
#